data_AF-A0AAN0T287-F1
#
_entry.id   AF-A0AAN0T287-F1
#
_cell.length_a   1.000
_cell.length_b   1.000
_cell.length_c   1.000
_cell.angle_alpha   90.00
_cell.angle_beta   90.00
_cell.angle_gamma   90.00
#
_symmetry.space_group_name_H-M   'P 1'
#
loop_
_entity.id
_entity.type
_entity.pdbx_description
1 polymer ?
#
loop_
_entity_poly.entity_id
_entity_poly.type
_entity_poly.pdbx_seq_one_letter_code
_entity_poly.pdbx_strand_id
1 'polypeptide(L)'
;MGVVNIGISSTAEPSLAAGLATVFSINMGGNMGAIIPLVFPLAILGLQLMNLIFSFVIGPFAPKFRKLALEGKEKSIVGLHYGLWFLHYGLYALIPFFAVLFGSDVVRDVLNSIPKVIMNGLTVAGNMLPAVGMAMLLMMLWDNKIAAYFFLGVVLVAYLKLPLIAVATIAFIIAVVVSPRDLQLKKMATASAPDVNAAISDEEEDFFK
;
A
#
# COMPACT_ATOMS: atom_id res chain seq x y z
N MET A 1 -2.67 -7.25 1.83
CA MET A 1 -1.70 -6.75 2.81
C MET A 1 -0.32 -6.77 2.15
N GLY A 2 0.43 -5.66 2.16
CA GLY A 2 1.72 -5.53 1.47
C GLY A 2 1.72 -4.64 0.21
N VAL A 3 0.57 -4.11 -0.20
CA VAL A 3 0.49 -3.07 -1.25
C VAL A 3 0.62 -1.71 -0.59
N VAL A 4 1.82 -1.15 -0.61
CA VAL A 4 2.10 0.19 -0.08
C VAL A 4 2.61 1.02 -1.24
N ASN A 5 1.88 2.06 -1.61
CA ASN A 5 2.31 2.98 -2.65
C ASN A 5 3.42 3.87 -2.08
N ILE A 6 4.65 3.69 -2.56
CA ILE A 6 5.78 4.55 -2.19
C ILE A 6 6.07 5.46 -3.39
N GLY A 7 5.72 6.74 -3.27
CA GLY A 7 5.79 7.69 -4.38
C GLY A 7 4.79 7.38 -5.51
N ILE A 8 5.23 7.46 -6.76
CA ILE A 8 4.42 7.14 -7.97
C ILE A 8 4.40 5.62 -8.26
N SER A 9 5.21 4.83 -7.56
CA SER A 9 5.29 3.38 -7.78
C SER A 9 4.19 2.66 -7.01
N SER A 10 3.17 2.22 -7.74
CA SER A 10 2.23 1.20 -7.28
C SER A 10 2.58 -0.12 -7.96
N THR A 11 2.55 -1.23 -7.22
CA THR A 11 2.98 -2.55 -7.73
C THR A 11 1.84 -3.34 -8.36
N ALA A 12 0.60 -3.12 -7.91
CA ALA A 12 -0.61 -3.70 -8.47
C ALA A 12 -1.84 -2.93 -7.95
N GLU A 13 -2.91 -2.87 -8.75
CA GLU A 13 -4.13 -2.18 -8.33
C GLU A 13 -4.97 -3.07 -7.40
N PRO A 14 -5.16 -2.70 -6.11
CA PRO A 14 -5.75 -3.61 -5.13
C PRO A 14 -7.27 -3.78 -5.26
N SER A 15 -7.99 -2.75 -5.73
CA SER A 15 -9.46 -2.78 -5.78
C SER A 15 -9.98 -3.69 -6.90
N LEU A 16 -9.36 -3.63 -8.08
CA LEU A 16 -9.58 -4.55 -9.19
C LEU A 16 -9.18 -5.97 -8.82
N ALA A 17 -8.03 -6.14 -8.17
CA ALA A 17 -7.61 -7.45 -7.69
C ALA A 17 -8.67 -8.07 -6.77
N ALA A 18 -9.12 -7.34 -5.77
CA ALA A 18 -10.12 -7.81 -4.82
C ALA A 18 -11.48 -8.09 -5.50
N GLY A 19 -11.93 -7.21 -6.39
CA GLY A 19 -13.18 -7.35 -7.13
C GLY A 19 -13.18 -8.58 -8.03
N LEU A 20 -12.17 -8.72 -8.89
CA LEU A 20 -12.01 -9.86 -9.79
C LEU A 20 -11.83 -11.17 -9.01
N ALA A 21 -11.01 -11.18 -7.94
CA ALA A 21 -10.83 -12.36 -7.11
C ALA A 21 -12.15 -12.82 -6.47
N THR A 22 -12.99 -11.88 -6.01
CA THR A 22 -14.29 -12.19 -5.42
C THR A 22 -15.24 -12.81 -6.44
N VAL A 23 -15.40 -12.16 -7.60
CA VAL A 23 -16.28 -12.63 -8.67
C VAL A 23 -15.86 -14.01 -9.16
N PHE A 24 -14.56 -14.19 -9.43
CA PHE A 24 -14.00 -15.45 -9.89
C PHE A 24 -14.10 -16.55 -8.82
N SER A 25 -13.94 -16.22 -7.54
CA SER A 25 -14.10 -17.19 -6.45
C SER A 25 -15.52 -17.72 -6.34
N ILE A 26 -16.51 -16.83 -6.46
CA ILE A 26 -17.93 -17.21 -6.46
C ILE A 26 -18.26 -18.06 -7.68
N ASN A 27 -17.81 -17.62 -8.85
CA ASN A 27 -18.09 -18.25 -10.12
C ASN A 27 -17.44 -19.63 -10.31
N MET A 28 -16.44 -19.98 -9.50
CA MET A 28 -15.62 -21.20 -9.62
C MET A 28 -15.66 -22.09 -8.36
N GLY A 29 -16.65 -21.91 -7.49
CA GLY A 29 -16.87 -22.83 -6.36
C GLY A 29 -15.83 -22.73 -5.24
N GLY A 30 -15.16 -21.58 -5.09
CA GLY A 30 -14.39 -21.26 -3.88
C GLY A 30 -12.92 -21.70 -3.84
N ASN A 31 -12.30 -22.12 -4.95
CA ASN A 31 -10.84 -22.40 -4.96
C ASN A 31 -10.02 -21.10 -5.00
N MET A 32 -9.90 -20.43 -3.84
CA MET A 32 -9.17 -19.16 -3.72
C MET A 32 -7.68 -19.28 -4.11
N GLY A 33 -7.02 -20.39 -3.79
CA GLY A 33 -5.57 -20.55 -4.03
C GLY A 33 -5.20 -20.53 -5.52
N ALA A 34 -6.06 -21.04 -6.38
CA ALA A 34 -5.89 -21.00 -7.84
C ALA A 34 -6.13 -19.60 -8.44
N ILE A 35 -6.97 -18.79 -7.79
CA ILE A 35 -7.49 -17.54 -8.34
C ILE A 35 -6.51 -16.40 -8.14
N ILE A 36 -5.82 -16.36 -6.99
CA ILE A 36 -4.91 -15.24 -6.69
C ILE A 36 -3.82 -15.07 -7.76
N PRO A 37 -3.16 -16.13 -8.24
CA PRO A 37 -2.11 -15.96 -9.24
C PRO A 37 -2.63 -15.59 -10.63
N LEU A 38 -3.89 -15.87 -10.95
CA LEU A 38 -4.56 -15.39 -12.17
C LEU A 38 -4.87 -13.89 -12.07
N VAL A 39 -5.34 -13.46 -10.90
CA VAL A 39 -5.77 -12.08 -10.65
C VAL A 39 -4.59 -11.12 -10.58
N PHE A 40 -3.41 -11.59 -10.15
CA PHE A 40 -2.25 -10.73 -9.95
C PHE A 40 -1.75 -10.05 -11.26
N PRO A 41 -1.55 -10.76 -12.38
CA PRO A 41 -1.27 -10.12 -13.68
C PRO A 41 -2.35 -9.14 -14.12
N LEU A 42 -3.63 -9.49 -13.91
CA LEU A 42 -4.75 -8.59 -14.25
C LEU A 42 -4.73 -7.31 -13.41
N ALA A 43 -4.33 -7.39 -12.15
CA ALA A 43 -4.18 -6.23 -11.26
C ALA A 43 -3.04 -5.30 -11.69
N ILE A 44 -1.94 -5.86 -12.21
CA ILE A 44 -0.83 -5.08 -12.79
C ILE A 44 -1.28 -4.37 -14.07
N LEU A 45 -1.98 -5.08 -14.96
CA LEU A 45 -2.52 -4.50 -16.19
C LEU A 45 -3.58 -3.42 -15.88
N GLY A 46 -4.43 -3.65 -14.89
CA GLY A 46 -5.40 -2.69 -14.40
C GLY A 46 -4.77 -1.40 -13.90
N LEU A 47 -3.63 -1.52 -13.19
CA LEU A 47 -2.86 -0.36 -12.77
C LEU A 47 -2.30 0.43 -13.95
N GLN A 48 -1.75 -0.26 -14.96
CA GLN A 48 -1.25 0.43 -16.15
C GLN A 48 -2.39 1.15 -16.87
N LEU A 49 -3.55 0.52 -16.97
CA LEU A 49 -4.74 1.11 -17.60
C LEU A 49 -5.28 2.30 -16.81
N MET A 50 -5.31 2.23 -15.48
CA MET A 50 -5.58 3.38 -14.60
C MET A 50 -4.70 4.57 -14.93
N ASN A 51 -3.39 4.33 -15.02
CA ASN A 51 -2.41 5.38 -15.30
C ASN A 51 -2.59 5.96 -16.70
N LEU A 52 -2.96 5.15 -17.69
CA LEU A 52 -3.30 5.63 -19.03
C LEU A 52 -4.55 6.51 -19.00
N ILE A 53 -5.64 6.06 -18.37
CA ILE A 53 -6.87 6.86 -18.23
C ILE A 53 -6.56 8.18 -17.53
N PHE A 54 -5.78 8.16 -16.46
CA PHE A 54 -5.35 9.37 -15.78
C PHE A 54 -4.59 10.31 -16.72
N SER A 55 -3.60 9.79 -17.46
CA SER A 55 -2.79 10.59 -18.37
C SER A 55 -3.61 11.20 -19.52
N PHE A 56 -4.49 10.43 -20.15
CA PHE A 56 -5.28 10.86 -21.30
C PHE A 56 -6.53 11.66 -20.94
N VAL A 57 -7.18 11.36 -19.81
CA VAL A 57 -8.45 12.00 -19.42
C VAL A 57 -8.21 13.15 -18.46
N ILE A 58 -7.36 12.99 -17.44
CA ILE A 58 -7.09 14.04 -16.45
C ILE A 58 -5.99 14.99 -16.92
N GLY A 59 -4.93 14.47 -17.55
CA GLY A 59 -3.78 15.25 -18.01
C GLY A 59 -4.15 16.52 -18.80
N PRO A 60 -5.07 16.47 -19.78
CA PRO A 60 -5.48 17.65 -20.56
C PRO A 60 -6.17 18.76 -19.75
N PHE A 61 -6.65 18.48 -18.54
CA PHE A 61 -7.30 19.48 -17.68
C PHE A 61 -6.31 20.24 -16.78
N ALA A 62 -5.04 19.85 -16.73
CA ALA A 62 -4.02 20.53 -15.93
C ALA A 62 -3.87 22.04 -16.26
N PRO A 63 -3.90 22.49 -17.54
CA PRO A 63 -3.89 23.92 -17.87
C PRO A 63 -5.14 24.66 -17.36
N LYS A 64 -6.29 23.98 -17.29
CA LYS A 64 -7.56 24.54 -16.81
C LYS A 64 -7.51 24.79 -15.30
N PHE A 65 -6.90 23.89 -14.54
CA PHE A 65 -6.62 24.10 -13.11
C PHE A 65 -5.71 25.32 -12.89
N ARG A 66 -4.62 25.44 -13.66
CA ARG A 66 -3.72 26.60 -13.57
C ARG A 66 -4.46 27.92 -13.83
N LYS A 67 -5.31 27.98 -14.86
CA LYS A 67 -6.10 29.17 -15.18
C LYS A 67 -7.07 29.54 -14.06
N LEU A 68 -7.81 28.56 -13.52
CA LEU A 68 -8.76 28.81 -12.43
C LEU A 68 -8.07 29.23 -11.12
N ALA A 69 -6.84 28.77 -10.87
CA ALA A 69 -6.04 29.18 -9.72
C ALA A 69 -5.58 30.64 -9.84
N LEU A 70 -5.13 31.07 -11.03
CA LEU A 70 -4.77 32.48 -11.28
C LEU A 70 -5.97 33.43 -11.15
N GLU A 71 -7.18 32.95 -11.47
CA GLU A 71 -8.43 33.71 -11.34
C GLU A 71 -9.03 33.67 -9.92
N GLY A 72 -8.42 32.97 -8.96
CA GLY A 72 -8.90 32.88 -7.57
C GLY A 72 -10.25 32.17 -7.40
N LYS A 73 -10.69 31.36 -8.38
CA LYS A 73 -12.03 30.72 -8.37
C LYS A 73 -12.03 29.38 -7.65
N GLU A 74 -11.86 29.39 -6.34
CA GLU A 74 -11.75 28.18 -5.49
C GLU A 74 -12.91 27.18 -5.68
N LYS A 75 -14.16 27.65 -5.70
CA LYS A 75 -15.33 26.77 -5.87
C LYS A 75 -15.33 26.02 -7.20
N SER A 76 -14.82 26.65 -8.26
CA SER A 76 -14.71 26.03 -9.59
C SER A 76 -13.58 25.00 -9.65
N ILE A 77 -12.49 25.22 -8.92
CA ILE A 77 -11.40 24.26 -8.77
C ILE A 77 -11.89 23.01 -8.05
N VAL A 78 -12.61 23.18 -6.94
CA VAL A 78 -13.17 22.06 -6.18
C VAL A 78 -14.18 21.27 -7.01
N GLY A 79 -15.09 21.95 -7.71
CA GLY A 79 -16.06 21.30 -8.60
C GLY A 79 -15.39 20.54 -9.74
N LEU A 80 -14.37 21.13 -10.37
CA LEU A 80 -13.61 20.47 -11.43
C LEU A 80 -12.83 19.26 -10.89
N HIS A 81 -12.23 19.36 -9.70
CA HIS A 81 -11.51 18.27 -9.06
C HIS A 81 -12.42 17.06 -8.81
N TYR A 82 -13.54 17.25 -8.11
CA TYR A 82 -14.48 16.16 -7.85
C TYR A 82 -15.13 15.62 -9.13
N GLY A 83 -15.41 16.47 -10.12
CA GLY A 83 -15.94 16.04 -11.41
C GLY A 83 -14.95 15.16 -12.18
N LEU A 84 -13.67 15.51 -12.20
CA LEU A 84 -12.62 14.69 -12.82
C LEU A 84 -12.38 13.40 -12.04
N TRP A 85 -12.50 13.45 -10.72
CA TRP A 85 -12.38 12.28 -9.86
C TRP A 85 -13.50 11.27 -10.15
N PHE A 86 -14.75 11.74 -10.22
CA PHE A 86 -15.89 10.91 -10.61
C PHE A 86 -15.73 10.35 -12.02
N LEU A 87 -15.30 11.17 -12.98
CA LEU A 87 -15.06 10.72 -14.36
C LEU A 87 -13.97 9.63 -14.41
N HIS A 88 -12.87 9.81 -13.69
CA HIS A 88 -11.75 8.87 -13.68
C HIS A 88 -12.14 7.52 -13.09
N TYR A 89 -12.73 7.49 -11.90
CA TYR A 89 -13.18 6.24 -11.28
C TYR A 89 -14.39 5.64 -12.01
N GLY A 90 -15.26 6.48 -12.59
CA GLY A 90 -16.39 6.04 -13.41
C GLY A 90 -15.91 5.29 -14.65
N LEU A 91 -15.00 5.87 -15.44
CA LEU A 91 -14.41 5.18 -16.59
C LEU A 91 -13.64 3.93 -16.17
N TYR A 92 -12.89 3.99 -15.07
CA TYR A 92 -12.17 2.82 -14.61
C TYR A 92 -13.10 1.68 -14.23
N ALA A 93 -14.20 1.95 -13.51
CA ALA A 93 -15.14 0.93 -13.05
C ALA A 93 -15.84 0.20 -14.21
N LEU A 94 -15.98 0.83 -15.37
CA LEU A 94 -16.54 0.19 -16.56
C LEU A 94 -15.67 -0.97 -17.06
N ILE A 95 -14.34 -0.89 -16.90
CA ILE A 95 -13.43 -1.92 -17.37
C ILE A 95 -13.64 -3.28 -16.67
N PRO A 96 -13.55 -3.39 -15.31
CA PRO A 96 -13.88 -4.64 -14.63
C PRO A 96 -15.33 -5.05 -14.85
N PHE A 97 -16.25 -4.09 -14.95
CA PHE A 97 -17.66 -4.40 -15.21
C PHE A 97 -17.84 -5.17 -16.51
N PHE A 98 -17.29 -4.66 -17.62
CA PHE A 98 -17.36 -5.36 -18.91
C PHE A 98 -16.50 -6.62 -18.95
N ALA A 99 -15.34 -6.62 -18.30
CA ALA A 99 -14.48 -7.80 -18.19
C ALA A 99 -15.19 -8.95 -17.46
N VAL A 100 -15.97 -8.65 -16.41
CA VAL A 100 -16.78 -9.66 -15.71
C VAL A 100 -18.00 -10.04 -16.54
N LEU A 101 -18.72 -9.08 -17.10
CA LEU A 101 -19.97 -9.30 -17.83
C LEU A 101 -19.78 -10.23 -19.05
N PHE A 102 -18.71 -10.02 -19.82
CA PHE A 102 -18.44 -10.76 -21.05
C PHE A 102 -17.29 -11.77 -20.94
N GLY A 103 -16.40 -11.62 -19.96
CA GLY A 103 -15.19 -12.43 -19.85
C GLY A 103 -15.29 -13.58 -18.85
N SER A 104 -16.35 -13.66 -18.03
CA SER A 104 -16.46 -14.70 -16.99
C SER A 104 -16.39 -16.13 -17.55
N ASP A 105 -17.00 -16.39 -18.70
CA ASP A 105 -17.00 -17.73 -19.30
C ASP A 105 -15.66 -18.05 -19.97
N VAL A 106 -15.05 -17.08 -20.65
CA VAL A 106 -13.70 -17.21 -21.22
C VAL A 106 -12.68 -17.52 -20.13
N VAL A 107 -12.76 -16.83 -18.99
CA VAL A 107 -11.88 -17.06 -17.85
C VAL A 107 -12.06 -18.46 -17.28
N ARG A 108 -13.31 -18.94 -17.17
CA ARG A 108 -13.60 -20.32 -16.73
C ARG A 108 -13.01 -21.36 -17.67
N ASP A 109 -13.15 -21.18 -18.98
CA ASP A 109 -12.66 -22.14 -19.98
C ASP A 109 -11.13 -22.20 -20.01
N VAL A 110 -10.46 -21.04 -19.93
CA VAL A 110 -9.01 -20.97 -19.79
C VAL A 110 -8.57 -21.69 -18.52
N LEU A 111 -9.28 -21.53 -17.41
CA LEU A 111 -8.92 -22.18 -16.15
C LEU A 111 -9.13 -23.70 -16.17
N ASN A 112 -10.22 -24.17 -16.77
CA ASN A 112 -10.50 -25.60 -16.94
C ASN A 112 -9.50 -26.27 -17.88
N SER A 113 -8.86 -25.50 -18.75
CA SER A 113 -7.79 -25.97 -19.64
C SER A 113 -6.43 -26.12 -18.93
N ILE A 114 -6.27 -25.57 -17.71
CA ILE A 114 -5.02 -25.68 -16.95
C ILE A 114 -4.93 -27.08 -16.30
N PRO A 115 -3.84 -27.86 -16.55
CA PRO A 115 -3.63 -29.15 -15.94
C PRO A 115 -3.66 -29.12 -14.39
N LYS A 116 -4.22 -30.17 -13.78
CA LYS A 116 -4.37 -30.29 -12.31
C LYS A 116 -3.06 -30.10 -11.53
N VAL A 117 -1.92 -30.52 -12.08
CA VAL A 117 -0.60 -30.38 -11.44
C VAL A 117 -0.23 -28.90 -11.28
N ILE A 118 -0.46 -28.09 -12.31
CA ILE A 118 -0.20 -26.65 -12.27
C ILE A 118 -1.19 -25.99 -11.31
N MET A 119 -2.47 -26.38 -11.37
CA MET A 119 -3.49 -25.85 -10.48
C MET A 119 -3.16 -26.09 -9.00
N ASN A 120 -2.72 -27.30 -8.66
CA ASN A 120 -2.32 -27.64 -7.29
C ASN A 120 -1.09 -26.83 -6.84
N GLY A 121 -0.09 -26.67 -7.72
CA GLY A 121 1.08 -25.82 -7.43
C GLY A 121 0.68 -24.36 -7.20
N LEU A 122 -0.26 -23.86 -8.00
CA LEU A 122 -0.83 -22.53 -7.89
C LEU A 122 -1.55 -22.33 -6.55
N THR A 123 -2.35 -23.31 -6.13
CA THR A 123 -3.05 -23.30 -4.84
C THR A 123 -2.07 -23.26 -3.66
N VAL A 124 -1.01 -24.07 -3.70
CA VAL A 124 0.02 -24.06 -2.63
C VAL A 124 0.72 -22.70 -2.58
N ALA A 125 1.12 -22.16 -3.73
CA ALA A 125 1.74 -20.83 -3.82
C ALA A 125 0.79 -19.72 -3.32
N GLY A 126 -0.49 -19.78 -3.71
CA GLY A 126 -1.53 -18.86 -3.26
C GLY A 126 -1.71 -18.86 -1.75
N ASN A 127 -1.65 -20.03 -1.12
CA ASN A 127 -1.75 -20.17 0.33
C ASN A 127 -0.52 -19.59 1.08
N MET A 128 0.62 -19.41 0.39
CA MET A 128 1.82 -18.78 0.96
C MET A 128 1.83 -17.26 0.81
N LEU A 129 0.98 -16.67 -0.04
CA LEU A 129 0.94 -15.22 -0.28
C LEU A 129 0.70 -14.37 0.97
N PRO A 130 -0.15 -14.77 1.95
CA PRO A 130 -0.29 -14.03 3.20
C PRO A 130 1.02 -13.91 3.98
N ALA A 131 1.85 -14.97 3.98
CA ALA A 131 3.15 -14.95 4.62
C ALA A 131 4.13 -14.00 3.89
N VAL A 132 4.09 -13.99 2.55
CA VAL A 132 4.89 -13.05 1.74
C VAL A 132 4.47 -11.60 2.01
N GLY A 133 3.17 -11.32 2.11
CA GLY A 133 2.67 -9.98 2.45
C GLY A 133 3.14 -9.50 3.83
N MET A 134 3.14 -10.39 4.82
CA MET A 134 3.69 -10.10 6.16
C MET A 134 5.21 -9.89 6.13
N ALA A 135 5.94 -10.65 5.31
CA ALA A 135 7.38 -10.49 5.13
C ALA A 135 7.73 -9.13 4.47
N MET A 136 6.95 -8.68 3.48
CA MET A 136 7.13 -7.35 2.89
C MET A 136 6.92 -6.23 3.92
N LEU A 137 5.89 -6.34 4.76
CA LEU A 137 5.67 -5.38 5.86
C LEU A 137 6.81 -5.40 6.87
N LEU A 138 7.30 -6.60 7.24
CA LEU A 138 8.44 -6.74 8.13
C LEU A 138 9.68 -6.10 7.53
N MET A 139 9.95 -6.30 6.24
CA MET A 139 11.10 -5.70 5.55
C MET A 139 11.07 -4.17 5.58
N MET A 140 9.88 -3.55 5.55
CA MET A 140 9.72 -2.10 5.71
C MET A 140 9.95 -1.62 7.15
N LEU A 141 9.66 -2.45 8.15
CA LEU A 141 9.79 -2.11 9.57
C LEU A 141 11.11 -2.58 10.19
N TRP A 142 11.87 -3.40 9.48
CA TRP A 142 13.02 -4.09 10.03
C TRP A 142 14.14 -3.11 10.41
N ASP A 143 14.46 -3.09 11.71
CA ASP A 143 15.66 -2.48 12.25
C ASP A 143 16.28 -3.49 13.23
N ASN A 144 17.61 -3.56 13.25
CA ASN A 144 18.35 -4.43 14.16
C ASN A 144 18.02 -4.13 15.64
N LYS A 145 17.63 -2.88 15.95
CA LYS A 145 17.18 -2.46 17.28
C LYS A 145 15.80 -3.03 17.65
N ILE A 146 14.93 -3.27 16.66
CA ILE A 146 13.54 -3.71 16.87
C ILE A 146 13.40 -5.23 16.68
N ALA A 147 14.39 -5.89 16.05
CA ALA A 147 14.41 -7.33 15.79
C ALA A 147 14.14 -8.20 17.04
N ALA A 148 14.65 -7.79 18.21
CA ALA A 148 14.39 -8.50 19.47
C ALA A 148 12.89 -8.57 19.83
N TYR A 149 12.14 -7.50 19.57
CA TYR A 149 10.69 -7.46 19.81
C TYR A 149 9.91 -8.30 18.80
N PHE A 150 10.40 -8.42 17.57
CA PHE A 150 9.83 -9.33 16.57
C PHE A 150 9.91 -10.79 17.03
N PHE A 151 11.09 -11.26 17.46
CA PHE A 151 11.26 -12.63 17.95
C PHE A 151 10.44 -12.89 19.22
N LEU A 152 10.33 -11.91 20.13
CA LEU A 152 9.47 -12.01 21.30
C LEU A 152 8.01 -12.24 20.91
N GLY A 153 7.49 -11.50 19.93
CA GLY A 153 6.14 -11.72 19.39
C GLY A 153 5.96 -13.11 18.79
N VAL A 154 6.95 -13.62 18.05
CA VAL A 154 6.93 -14.99 17.49
C VAL A 154 6.85 -16.05 18.59
N VAL A 155 7.65 -15.92 19.66
CA VAL A 155 7.62 -16.86 20.79
C VAL A 155 6.27 -16.85 21.49
N LEU A 156 5.70 -15.66 21.73
CA LEU A 156 4.38 -15.50 22.35
C LEU A 156 3.27 -16.16 21.53
N VAL A 157 3.28 -16.01 20.20
CA VAL A 157 2.29 -16.64 19.33
C VAL A 157 2.52 -18.16 19.23
N ALA A 158 3.77 -18.60 19.05
CA ALA A 158 4.09 -20.01 18.82
C ALA A 158 3.87 -20.89 20.06
N TYR A 159 4.27 -20.42 21.25
CA TYR A 159 4.22 -21.23 22.47
C TYR A 159 2.99 -20.94 23.33
N LEU A 160 2.59 -19.67 23.48
CA LEU A 160 1.45 -19.30 24.33
C LEU A 160 0.12 -19.27 23.55
N LYS A 161 0.16 -19.42 22.21
CA LYS A 161 -1.03 -19.40 21.33
C LYS A 161 -1.95 -18.21 21.58
N LEU A 162 -1.35 -17.06 21.93
CA LEU A 162 -2.11 -15.85 22.23
C LEU A 162 -2.79 -15.31 20.96
N PRO A 163 -4.03 -14.79 21.08
CA PRO A 163 -4.70 -14.15 19.95
C PRO A 163 -3.94 -12.88 19.51
N LEU A 164 -4.01 -12.56 18.22
CA LEU A 164 -3.32 -11.40 17.63
C LEU A 164 -3.59 -10.08 18.36
N ILE A 165 -4.83 -9.88 18.83
CA ILE A 165 -5.22 -8.71 19.62
C ILE A 165 -4.43 -8.63 20.92
N ALA A 166 -4.26 -9.74 21.65
CA ALA A 166 -3.51 -9.75 22.90
C ALA A 166 -2.03 -9.41 22.68
N VAL A 167 -1.43 -9.97 21.63
CA VAL A 167 -0.03 -9.66 21.27
C VAL A 167 0.11 -8.19 20.86
N ALA A 168 -0.84 -7.64 20.11
CA ALA A 168 -0.85 -6.22 19.74
C ALA A 168 -0.96 -5.30 20.96
N THR A 169 -1.81 -5.63 21.94
CA THR A 169 -1.93 -4.85 23.18
C THR A 169 -0.63 -4.89 23.99
N ILE A 170 0.01 -6.06 24.11
CA ILE A 170 1.32 -6.19 24.78
C ILE A 170 2.38 -5.35 24.06
N ALA A 171 2.44 -5.42 22.73
CA ALA A 171 3.35 -4.61 21.93
C ALA A 171 3.12 -3.11 22.12
N PHE A 172 1.86 -2.67 22.22
CA PHE A 172 1.51 -1.27 22.47
C PHE A 172 2.00 -0.81 23.85
N ILE A 173 1.80 -1.60 24.90
CA ILE A 173 2.27 -1.28 26.26
C ILE A 173 3.80 -1.14 26.27
N ILE A 174 4.51 -2.07 25.64
CA ILE A 174 5.98 -2.01 25.52
C ILE A 174 6.41 -0.74 24.78
N ALA A 175 5.75 -0.39 23.68
CA ALA A 175 6.06 0.82 22.91
C ALA A 175 5.87 2.10 23.73
N VAL A 176 4.79 2.20 24.51
CA VAL A 176 4.52 3.35 25.39
C VAL A 176 5.59 3.47 26.49
N VAL A 177 6.06 2.36 27.05
CA VAL A 177 7.10 2.37 28.11
C VAL A 177 8.48 2.71 27.55
N VAL A 178 8.80 2.27 26.32
CA VAL A 178 10.11 2.52 25.70
C VAL A 178 10.19 3.92 25.08
N SER A 179 9.08 4.49 24.62
CA SER A 179 9.02 5.80 23.95
C SER A 179 9.68 6.95 24.72
N PRO A 180 9.46 7.13 26.04
CA PRO A 180 10.15 8.17 26.82
C PRO A 180 11.67 8.00 26.84
N ARG A 181 12.16 6.76 26.91
CA ARG A 181 13.60 6.45 26.92
C ARG A 181 14.22 6.73 25.55
N ASP A 182 13.51 6.38 24.48
CA ASP A 182 13.95 6.66 23.11
C ASP A 182 13.94 8.17 22.79
N LEU A 183 12.96 8.91 23.30
CA LEU A 183 12.89 10.37 23.20
C LEU A 183 14.02 11.04 24.00
N GLN A 184 14.37 10.53 25.18
CA GLN A 184 15.51 11.04 25.96
C GLN A 184 16.84 10.77 25.26
N LEU A 185 17.06 9.56 24.74
CA LEU A 185 18.25 9.22 23.95
C LEU A 185 18.36 10.09 22.69
N LYS A 186 17.24 10.34 22.01
CA LYS A 186 17.22 11.23 20.84
C LYS A 186 17.56 12.66 21.23
N LYS A 187 17.03 13.20 22.33
CA LYS A 187 17.37 14.54 22.86
C LYS A 187 18.84 14.66 23.26
N MET A 188 19.40 13.63 23.91
CA MET A 188 20.83 13.59 24.26
C MET A 188 21.72 13.52 23.00
N ALA A 189 21.30 12.79 21.97
CA ALA A 189 22.02 12.74 20.70
C ALA A 189 21.98 14.09 19.95
N THR A 190 20.87 14.83 19.98
CA THR A 190 20.81 16.19 19.40
C THR A 190 21.60 17.22 20.22
N ALA A 191 21.68 17.04 21.55
CA ALA A 191 22.45 17.91 22.45
C ALA A 191 23.97 17.65 22.44
N SER A 192 24.42 16.54 21.81
CA SER A 192 25.84 16.15 21.73
C SER A 192 26.48 16.45 20.37
N ALA A 193 25.73 17.00 19.40
CA ALA A 193 26.34 17.62 18.23
C ALA A 193 27.02 18.91 18.70
N PRO A 194 28.31 19.17 18.38
CA PRO A 194 28.93 20.44 18.69
C PRO A 194 28.09 21.52 18.02
N ASP A 195 27.59 22.46 18.80
CA ASP A 195 26.86 23.62 18.31
C ASP A 195 27.88 24.56 17.65
N VAL A 196 28.21 24.30 16.39
CA VAL A 196 29.06 25.18 15.58
C VAL A 196 28.36 26.52 15.35
N ASN A 197 27.04 26.62 15.56
CA ASN A 197 26.29 27.85 15.35
C ASN A 197 26.24 28.76 16.60
N ALA A 198 26.38 28.21 17.81
CA ALA A 198 26.49 29.04 19.02
C ALA A 198 27.84 29.79 19.10
N ALA A 199 28.91 29.23 18.51
CA ALA A 199 30.20 29.92 18.45
C ALA A 199 30.24 31.05 17.41
N ILE A 200 29.40 31.00 16.37
CA ILE A 200 29.35 32.02 15.31
C ILE A 200 28.49 33.22 15.74
N SER A 201 27.41 33.01 16.52
CA SER A 201 26.57 34.13 16.99
C SER A 201 27.27 35.04 17.98
N ASP A 202 28.11 34.48 18.85
CA ASP A 202 28.84 35.24 19.87
C ASP A 202 29.99 36.07 19.25
N GLU A 203 30.64 35.56 18.18
CA GLU A 203 31.64 36.33 17.42
C GLU A 203 31.02 37.43 16.54
N GLU A 204 29.80 37.24 16.02
CA GLU A 204 29.09 38.29 15.28
C GLU A 204 28.62 39.43 16.20
N GLU A 205 28.12 39.18 17.41
CA GLU A 205 27.69 40.25 18.33
C GLU A 205 28.84 41.10 18.89
N ASP A 206 30.05 40.54 19.02
CA ASP A 206 31.25 41.29 19.46
C ASP A 206 31.93 42.08 18.32
N PHE A 207 31.66 41.73 17.05
CA PHE A 207 32.13 42.50 15.88
C PHE A 207 31.33 43.80 15.64
N PHE A 208 30.09 43.86 16.12
CA PHE A 208 29.19 45.01 15.94
C PHE A 208 29.12 45.97 17.15
N LYS A 209 29.98 45.80 18.16
CA LYS A 209 30.13 46.75 19.28
C LYS A 209 31.28 47.74 19.10
#